data_AF-A0A349TGK3-F1
#
_entry.id   AF-A0A349TGK3-F1
#
_cell.length_a   1.000
_cell.length_b   1.000
_cell.length_c   1.000
_cell.angle_alpha   90.00
_cell.angle_beta   90.00
_cell.angle_gamma   90.00
#
_symmetry.space_group_name_H-M   'P 1'
#
loop_
_entity.id
_entity.type
_entity.pdbx_description
1 polymer ?
#
loop_
_entity_poly.entity_id
_entity_poly.type
_entity_poly.pdbx_seq_one_letter_code
_entity_poly.pdbx_strand_id
1 'polypeptide(L)' 'QLFKSSGKSIRSTALCPVINNSEVLAMLALGNKTENYFNINLDTLFLDFIGHVVGAVLDKQLLLEKAP' A
#
# COMPACT_ATOMS: atom_id res chain seq x y z
N GLN A 1 -11.01 6.01 8.63
CA GLN A 1 -9.70 6.52 9.09
C GLN A 1 -8.66 5.44 8.86
N LEU A 2 -7.58 5.72 8.09
CA LEU A 2 -6.61 4.69 7.65
C LEU A 2 -5.74 4.16 8.79
N PHE A 3 -5.40 5.03 9.74
CA PHE A 3 -4.63 4.69 10.93
C PHE A 3 -5.50 4.93 12.16
N LYS A 4 -5.90 3.85 12.85
CA LYS A 4 -6.77 3.89 14.03
C LYS A 4 -6.06 4.56 15.23
N SER A 5 -5.65 3.78 16.23
CA SER A 5 -5.06 4.26 17.49
C SER A 5 -3.76 5.05 17.29
N SER A 6 -3.00 4.78 16.22
CA SER A 6 -1.73 5.45 15.94
C SER A 6 -1.85 6.78 15.18
N GLY A 7 -3.06 7.15 14.72
CA GLY A 7 -3.26 8.30 13.82
C GLY A 7 -2.71 9.62 14.36
N LYS A 8 -2.79 9.84 15.68
CA LYS A 8 -2.27 11.07 16.34
C LYS A 8 -0.74 11.19 16.32
N SER A 9 -0.02 10.09 16.12
CA SER A 9 1.45 10.06 16.15
C SER A 9 2.09 10.07 14.76
N ILE A 10 1.29 9.91 13.70
CA ILE A 10 1.76 9.87 12.32
C ILE A 10 1.91 11.31 11.82
N ARG A 11 3.11 11.63 11.33
CA ARG A 11 3.47 12.96 10.80
C ARG A 11 3.78 12.94 9.30
N SER A 12 3.86 11.76 8.69
CA SER A 12 4.01 11.59 7.24
C SER A 12 3.33 10.30 6.80
N THR A 13 2.68 10.31 5.63
CA THR A 13 1.96 9.15 5.09
C THR A 13 2.32 8.94 3.62
N ALA A 14 2.46 7.68 3.21
CA ALA A 14 2.43 7.27 1.81
C ALA A 14 1.25 6.31 1.58
N LEU A 15 0.58 6.49 0.45
CA LEU A 15 -0.50 5.61 -0.01
C LEU A 15 -0.02 4.91 -1.28
N CYS A 16 -0.18 3.60 -1.32
CA CYS A 16 0.22 2.76 -2.44
C CYS A 16 -0.98 1.90 -2.84
N PRO A 17 -1.59 2.13 -4.03
CA PRO A 17 -2.64 1.26 -4.52
C PRO A 17 -2.04 -0.12 -4.85
N VAL A 18 -2.74 -1.18 -4.44
CA VAL A 18 -2.42 -2.56 -4.83
C VAL A 18 -3.15 -2.81 -6.13
N ILE A 19 -2.40 -2.94 -7.22
CA ILE A 19 -2.95 -2.99 -8.58
C ILE A 19 -2.58 -4.32 -9.23
N ASN A 20 -3.55 -4.95 -9.89
CA ASN A 20 -3.31 -6.05 -10.81
C ASN A 20 -4.24 -5.93 -12.02
N ASN A 21 -3.77 -6.21 -13.23
CA ASN A 21 -4.57 -6.12 -14.46
C ASN A 21 -5.36 -4.80 -14.60
N SER A 22 -4.76 -3.68 -14.19
CA SER A 22 -5.39 -2.34 -14.18
C SER A 22 -6.56 -2.17 -13.21
N GLU A 23 -6.83 -3.14 -12.33
CA GLU A 23 -7.79 -3.04 -11.25
C GLU A 23 -7.11 -2.78 -9.91
N VAL A 24 -7.73 -1.92 -9.09
CA VAL A 24 -7.29 -1.68 -7.71
C VAL A 24 -7.94 -2.72 -6.80
N LEU A 25 -7.12 -3.63 -6.27
CA LEU A 25 -7.58 -4.70 -5.39
C LEU A 25 -7.63 -4.28 -3.92
N ALA A 26 -6.69 -3.42 -3.51
CA ALA A 26 -6.57 -2.93 -2.14
C ALA A 26 -5.76 -1.62 -2.10
N MET A 27 -5.59 -1.06 -0.89
CA MET A 27 -4.74 0.11 -0.67
C MET A 27 -3.83 -0.12 0.54
N LEU A 28 -2.53 0.04 0.34
CA LEU A 28 -1.53 0.05 1.40
C LEU A 28 -1.40 1.48 1.94
N ALA A 29 -1.56 1.64 3.24
CA ALA A 29 -1.34 2.91 3.94
C ALA A 29 -0.12 2.76 4.86
N LEU A 30 0.92 3.55 4.59
CA LEU A 30 2.17 3.55 5.35
C LEU A 30 2.27 4.86 6.13
N GLY A 31 2.40 4.77 7.45
CA GLY A 31 2.50 5.93 8.34
C GLY A 31 3.88 6.00 8.99
N ASN A 32 4.48 7.19 9.04
CA ASN A 32 5.73 7.43 9.74
C ASN A 32 5.54 8.51 10.81
N LYS A 33 6.26 8.36 11.93
CA LYS A 33 6.26 9.36 12.99
C LYS A 33 7.08 10.58 12.63
N THR A 34 8.08 10.49 11.76
CA THR A 34 8.91 11.61 11.31
C THR A 34 8.19 12.40 10.22
N GLU A 35 8.25 13.73 10.31
CA GLU A 35 7.69 14.62 9.31
C GLU A 35 8.50 14.55 8.01
N ASN A 36 7.85 14.71 6.85
CA ASN A 36 8.50 14.63 5.53
C ASN A 36 9.32 13.35 5.29
N TYR A 37 9.03 12.26 6.02
CA TYR A 37 9.67 10.96 5.79
C TYR A 37 9.37 10.49 4.37
N PHE A 38 8.09 10.30 4.03
CA PHE A 38 7.67 10.04 2.65
C PHE A 38 7.65 11.34 1.85
N ASN A 39 8.82 11.76 1.36
CA ASN A 39 8.96 12.93 0.49
C ASN A 39 9.23 12.49 -0.96
N ILE A 40 9.20 13.47 -1.88
CA ILE A 40 9.40 13.25 -3.32
C ILE A 40 10.78 12.66 -3.69
N ASN A 41 11.77 12.77 -2.80
CA ASN A 41 13.12 12.22 -2.99
C ASN A 41 13.28 10.83 -2.35
N LEU A 42 12.31 10.38 -1.55
CA LEU A 42 12.28 9.03 -1.06
C LEU A 42 11.65 8.20 -2.17
N ASP A 43 12.45 7.34 -2.81
CA ASP A 43 12.13 6.60 -4.03
C ASP A 43 10.71 6.01 -4.00
N THR A 44 9.71 6.80 -4.40
CA THR A 44 8.32 6.36 -4.55
C THR A 44 8.21 5.32 -5.66
N LEU A 45 9.23 5.22 -6.52
CA LEU A 45 9.50 4.11 -7.42
C LEU A 45 9.41 2.74 -6.70
N PHE A 46 9.81 2.64 -5.44
CA PHE A 46 9.75 1.38 -4.71
C PHE A 46 8.33 1.03 -4.26
N LEU A 47 7.49 2.03 -3.96
CA LEU A 47 6.10 1.80 -3.56
C LEU A 47 5.24 1.36 -4.72
N ASP A 48 5.42 1.94 -5.90
CA ASP A 48 4.70 1.50 -7.10
C ASP A 48 5.05 0.04 -7.44
N PHE A 49 6.33 -0.34 -7.32
CA PHE A 49 6.75 -1.74 -7.46
C PHE A 49 6.10 -2.66 -6.42
N ILE A 50 6.09 -2.27 -5.14
CA ILE A 50 5.41 -3.03 -4.08
C ILE A 50 3.93 -3.23 -4.42
N GLY A 51 3.23 -2.18 -4.87
CA GLY A 51 1.81 -2.25 -5.22
C GLY A 51 1.50 -3.29 -6.30
N HIS A 52 2.34 -3.39 -7.33
CA HIS A 52 2.19 -4.38 -8.40
C HIS A 52 2.52 -5.81 -7.95
N VAL A 53 3.61 -6.00 -7.20
CA VAL A 53 4.00 -7.34 -6.70
C VAL A 53 2.94 -7.87 -5.73
N VAL A 54 2.50 -7.05 -4.78
CA VAL A 54 1.44 -7.42 -3.84
C VAL A 54 0.14 -7.69 -4.60
N GLY A 55 -0.18 -6.91 -5.63
CA GLY A 55 -1.36 -7.12 -6.46
C GLY A 55 -1.38 -8.48 -7.15
N ALA A 56 -0.27 -8.87 -7.78
CA ALA A 56 -0.14 -10.18 -8.42
C ALA A 56 -0.26 -11.34 -7.43
N VAL A 57 0.34 -11.22 -6.24
CA VAL A 57 0.24 -12.27 -5.20
C VAL A 57 -1.16 -12.34 -4.61
N LEU A 58 -1.77 -11.19 -4.31
CA LEU A 58 -3.11 -11.11 -3.72
C LEU A 58 -4.17 -11.68 -4.66
N ASP A 59 -4.12 -11.33 -5.94
CA ASP A 59 -5.03 -11.86 -6.95
C ASP A 59 -5.00 -13.40 -7.01
N LYS A 60 -3.79 -13.98 -6.98
CA LYS A 60 -3.62 -15.43 -6.92
C LYS A 60 -4.26 -16.06 -5.67
N GLN A 61 -4.14 -15.42 -4.52
CA GLN A 61 -4.76 -15.91 -3.27
C GLN A 61 -6.29 -15.81 -3.32
N LEU A 62 -6.83 -14.70 -3.83
CA LEU A 62 -8.27 -14.49 -4.00
C LEU A 62 -8.89 -15.50 -4.99
N LEU A 63 -8.14 -15.91 -6.01
CA LEU A 63 -8.57 -16.96 -6.94
C LEU A 63 -8.58 -18.35 -6.28
N LEU A 64 -7.61 -18.65 -5.40
CA LEU A 64 -7.57 -19.91 -4.64
C LEU A 64 -8.70 -20.02 -3.61
N GLU A 65 -9.08 -18.91 -2.97
CA GLU A 65 -10.19 -18.87 -2.02
C GLU A 65 -11.56 -19.10 -2.68
N LYS A 66 -11.66 -18.87 -4.00
CA LYS A 66 -12.86 -19.10 -4.81
C LYS A 66 -12.90 -20.48 -5.48
N ALA A 67 -11.86 -21.30 -5.33
CA ALA A 67 -11.86 -22.66 -5.86
C ALA A 67 -12.75 -23.57 -4.98
N PRO A 68 -13.58 -24.45 -5.58
CA PRO A 68 -14.51 -25.32 -4.87
C PRO A 68 -13.82 -26.39 -4.01
#